data_AF-A0A3C0HGX4-F1
#
_entry.id   AF-A0A3C0HGX4-F1
#
_cell.length_a   1.000
_cell.length_b   1.000
_cell.length_c   1.000
_cell.angle_alpha   90.00
_cell.angle_beta   90.00
_cell.angle_gamma   90.00
#
_symmetry.space_group_name_H-M   'P 1'
#
loop_
_entity.id
_entity.type
_entity.pdbx_description
1 polymer ?
#
loop_
_entity_poly.entity_id
_entity_poly.type
_entity_poly.pdbx_seq_one_letter_code
_entity_poly.pdbx_strand_id
1 'polypeptide(L)' 'PGILYQLADFFDRQGITVENLQCSRYRAMQTGADMFSAHVTIGVPASMHIAALRDDFLAFCDDLNLDAIMDPMKF' A
#
# COMPACT_ATOMS: atom_id res chain seq x y z
N PRO A 1 -11.12 -10.41 -6.87
CA PRO A 1 -10.10 -10.09 -5.83
C PRO A 1 -10.23 -8.62 -5.42
N GLY A 2 -10.08 -8.27 -4.14
CA GLY A 2 -10.26 -6.88 -3.64
C GLY A 2 -8.95 -6.09 -3.57
N ILE A 3 -9.04 -4.79 -3.26
CA ILE A 3 -7.87 -3.88 -3.12
C ILE A 3 -6.80 -4.47 -2.18
N LEU A 4 -7.22 -5.02 -1.04
CA LEU A 4 -6.31 -5.64 -0.07
C LEU A 4 -5.49 -6.79 -0.67
N TYR A 5 -6.11 -7.63 -1.50
CA TYR A 5 -5.41 -8.73 -2.16
C TYR A 5 -4.37 -8.20 -3.16
N GLN A 6 -4.73 -7.17 -3.93
CA GLN A 6 -3.83 -6.56 -4.90
C GLN A 6 -2.62 -5.90 -4.22
N LEU A 7 -2.81 -5.26 -3.06
CA LEU A 7 -1.72 -4.70 -2.25
C LEU A 7 -0.76 -5.79 -1.75
N ALA A 8 -1.30 -6.90 -1.23
CA ALA A 8 -0.47 -8.00 -0.75
C ALA A 8 0.30 -8.68 -1.91
N ASP A 9 -0.36 -8.90 -3.06
CA ASP A 9 0.24 -9.49 -4.26
C ASP A 9 1.33 -8.58 -4.85
N PHE A 10 1.17 -7.26 -4.82
CA PHE A 10 2.20 -6.31 -5.26
C PHE A 10 3.51 -6.51 -4.48
N PHE A 11 3.45 -6.50 -3.14
CA PHE A 11 4.66 -6.66 -2.32
C PHE A 11 5.26 -8.07 -2.40
N ASP A 12 4.41 -9.10 -2.48
CA ASP A 12 4.86 -10.50 -2.66
C ASP A 12 5.67 -10.66 -3.97
N ARG A 13 5.19 -10.10 -5.08
CA ARG A 13 5.89 -10.13 -6.38
C ARG A 13 7.22 -9.38 -6.38
N GLN A 14 7.36 -8.38 -5.53
CA GLN A 14 8.62 -7.64 -5.34
C GLN A 14 9.57 -8.35 -4.37
N GLY A 15 9.16 -9.50 -3.80
CA GLY A 15 9.94 -10.22 -2.80
C GLY A 15 10.05 -9.47 -1.47
N ILE A 16 9.05 -8.64 -1.15
CA ILE A 16 9.02 -7.80 0.04
C ILE A 16 8.07 -8.41 1.07
N THR A 17 8.59 -8.62 2.28
CA THR A 17 7.78 -9.10 3.40
C THR A 17 6.91 -7.97 3.96
N VAL A 18 5.61 -8.24 4.12
CA VAL A 18 4.68 -7.39 4.86
C VAL A 18 4.81 -7.72 6.35
N GLU A 19 5.28 -6.77 7.15
CA GLU A 19 5.49 -6.95 8.60
C GLU A 19 4.20 -6.70 9.39
N ASN A 20 3.40 -5.73 8.93
CA ASN A 20 2.13 -5.39 9.53
C ASN A 20 1.17 -4.85 8.46
N LEU A 21 -0.10 -5.23 8.58
CA LEU A 21 -1.16 -4.73 7.72
C LEU A 21 -2.39 -4.44 8.55
N GLN A 22 -2.86 -3.20 8.48
CA GLN A 22 -4.13 -2.78 9.07
C GLN A 22 -4.99 -2.17 7.97
N CYS A 23 -6.25 -2.57 7.89
CA CYS A 23 -7.19 -1.99 6.94
C CYS A 23 -8.54 -1.74 7.58
N SER A 24 -9.25 -0.74 7.07
CA SER A 24 -10.60 -0.43 7.49
C SER A 24 -11.49 -0.10 6.30
N ARG A 25 -12.79 -0.35 6.46
CA ARG A 25 -13.83 0.11 5.54
C ARG A 25 -14.83 0.91 6.35
N TYR A 26 -15.16 2.10 5.88
CA TYR A 26 -16.06 3.00 6.55
C TYR A 26 -16.84 3.81 5.52
N ARG A 27 -17.95 4.42 5.93
CA ARG A 27 -18.67 5.37 5.07
C ARG A 27 -18.22 6.78 5.39
N ALA A 28 -17.90 7.56 4.36
CA ALA A 28 -17.61 8.97 4.53
C ALA A 28 -18.83 9.67 5.16
N MET A 29 -18.62 10.34 6.29
CA MET A 29 -19.71 10.89 7.12
C MET A 29 -20.60 11.87 6.35
N GLN A 30 -20.02 12.67 5.44
CA GLN A 30 -20.74 13.73 4.72
C GLN A 30 -21.38 13.25 3.41
N THR A 31 -20.70 12.39 2.65
CA THR A 31 -21.16 11.96 1.31
C THR A 31 -21.83 10.59 1.31
N GLY A 32 -21.65 9.80 2.37
CA GLY A 32 -22.12 8.42 2.46
C GLY A 32 -21.34 7.42 1.60
N ALA A 33 -20.30 7.86 0.90
CA ALA A 33 -19.49 7.01 0.03
C ALA A 33 -18.75 5.93 0.82
N ASP A 34 -18.71 4.70 0.29
CA ASP A 34 -17.91 3.62 0.87
C ASP A 34 -16.42 3.89 0.63
N MET A 35 -15.67 4.01 1.72
CA MET A 35 -14.24 4.28 1.75
C MET A 35 -13.46 3.04 2.20
N PHE A 36 -12.23 2.94 1.71
CA PHE A 36 -11.25 1.94 2.12
C PHE A 36 -9.97 2.66 2.52
N SER A 37 -9.35 2.23 3.61
CA SER A 37 -8.00 2.65 3.99
C SER A 37 -7.17 1.44 4.39
N ALA A 38 -5.88 1.50 4.08
CA ALA A 38 -4.90 0.51 4.49
C ALA A 38 -3.62 1.21 4.95
N HIS A 39 -3.04 0.70 6.02
CA HIS A 39 -1.70 1.03 6.48
C HIS A 39 -0.87 -0.25 6.43
N VAL A 40 0.24 -0.21 5.70
CA VAL A 40 1.09 -1.38 5.46
C VAL A 40 2.51 -1.03 5.87
N THR A 41 3.08 -1.84 6.75
CA THR A 41 4.50 -1.81 7.07
C THR A 41 5.20 -2.92 6.30
N ILE A 42 6.29 -2.57 5.63
CA ILE A 42 7.07 -3.49 4.81
C ILE A 42 8.55 -3.47 5.20
N GLY A 43 9.18 -4.63 5.14
CA GLY A 43 10.62 -4.77 5.30
C GLY A 43 11.31 -4.70 3.94
N VAL A 44 11.95 -3.56 3.62
CA VAL A 44 12.65 -3.37 2.35
C VAL A 44 14.08 -3.92 2.41
N PRO A 45 14.48 -4.87 1.53
CA PRO A 45 15.84 -5.39 1.52
C PRO A 45 16.88 -4.32 1.17
N ALA A 46 18.06 -4.38 1.79
CA ALA A 46 19.13 -3.39 1.55
C ALA A 46 19.65 -3.38 0.09
N SER A 47 19.43 -4.45 -0.66
CA SER A 47 19.78 -4.56 -2.08
C SER A 47 18.77 -3.89 -3.02
N MET A 48 17.62 -3.45 -2.51
CA MET A 48 16.56 -2.83 -3.31
C MET A 48 16.72 -1.32 -3.35
N HIS A 49 16.58 -0.74 -4.54
CA HIS A 49 16.58 0.71 -4.71
C HIS A 49 15.24 1.30 -4.27
N ILE A 50 15.21 1.95 -3.10
CA ILE A 50 13.98 2.52 -2.50
C ILE A 50 13.24 3.47 -3.47
N ALA A 51 13.99 4.25 -4.27
CA ALA A 51 13.38 5.13 -5.27
C ALA A 51 12.56 4.36 -6.31
N ALA A 52 13.10 3.27 -6.85
CA ALA A 52 12.41 2.43 -7.83
C ALA A 52 11.17 1.76 -7.22
N LEU A 53 11.29 1.22 -6.00
CA LEU A 53 10.14 0.65 -5.28
C LEU A 53 9.03 1.68 -5.09
N ARG A 54 9.39 2.92 -4.73
CA ARG A 54 8.43 4.01 -4.57
C ARG A 54 7.73 4.33 -5.90
N ASP A 55 8.48 4.45 -6.99
CA ASP A 55 7.92 4.74 -8.30
C ASP A 55 6.95 3.64 -8.76
N ASP A 56 7.35 2.38 -8.61
CA ASP A 56 6.51 1.21 -8.93
C ASP A 56 5.25 1.15 -8.06
N PHE A 57 5.37 1.45 -6.76
CA PHE A 57 4.23 1.46 -5.84
C PHE A 57 3.24 2.57 -6.17
N LEU A 58 3.73 3.78 -6.47
CA LEU A 58 2.86 4.90 -6.83
C LEU A 58 2.14 4.64 -8.16
N ALA A 59 2.83 4.08 -9.17
CA ALA A 59 2.21 3.67 -10.42
C ALA A 59 1.09 2.62 -10.20
N PHE A 60 1.35 1.64 -9.34
CA PHE A 60 0.34 0.65 -8.94
C PHE A 60 -0.88 1.30 -8.23
N CYS A 61 -0.66 2.27 -7.36
CA CYS A 61 -1.74 2.99 -6.69
C CYS A 61 -2.58 3.82 -7.67
N ASP A 62 -1.95 4.49 -8.63
CA ASP A 62 -2.63 5.24 -9.68
C ASP A 62 -3.53 4.34 -10.54
N ASP A 63 -3.04 3.15 -10.94
CA ASP A 63 -3.81 2.16 -11.70
C ASP A 63 -5.07 1.68 -10.95
N LEU A 64 -5.02 1.67 -9.62
CA LEU A 64 -6.14 1.33 -8.75
C LEU A 64 -6.96 2.54 -8.27
N ASN A 65 -6.61 3.74 -8.73
CA ASN A 65 -7.20 5.01 -8.31
C ASN A 65 -7.17 5.20 -6.78
N LEU A 66 -6.03 4.83 -6.18
CA LEU A 66 -5.76 4.96 -4.75
C LEU A 66 -4.90 6.19 -4.49
N ASP A 67 -5.28 6.97 -3.48
CA ASP A 67 -4.41 8.00 -2.92
C ASP A 67 -3.45 7.33 -1.92
N ALA A 68 -2.15 7.42 -2.18
CA ALA A 68 -1.13 6.69 -1.44
C ALA A 68 0.11 7.53 -1.13
N ILE A 69 0.72 7.24 0.02
CA ILE A 69 1.98 7.81 0.45
C ILE A 69 2.89 6.70 0.95
N MET A 70 4.18 6.85 0.68
CA MET A 70 5.23 5.96 1.16
C MET A 70 6.29 6.78 1.89
N ASP A 71 6.42 6.55 3.18
CA ASP A 71 7.38 7.24 4.05
C ASP A 71 8.27 6.23 4.79
N PRO A 72 9.54 6.58 5.05
CA PRO A 72 10.40 5.74 5.88
C PRO A 72 9.86 5.72 7.32
N MET A 73 9.75 4.53 7.89
CA MET A 73 9.40 4.39 9.30
C MET A 73 10.55 4.92 10.17
N LYS A 74 10.23 5.79 11.12
CA LYS A 74 11.15 6.15 12.20
C LYS A 74 10.91 5.19 13.37
N PHE A 75 11.97 4.50 13.78
CA PHE A 75 12.01 3.74 15.03
C PHE A 75 12.16 4.68 16.23
#